data_AF-A0A6I3AJ55-F1
#
_entry.id   AF-A0A6I3AJ55-F1
#
_cell.length_a   1.000
_cell.length_b   1.000
_cell.length_c   1.000
_cell.angle_alpha   90.00
_cell.angle_beta   90.00
_cell.angle_gamma   90.00
#
_symmetry.space_group_name_H-M   'P 1'
#
loop_
_entity.id
_entity.type
_entity.pdbx_description
1 polymer ?
#
loop_
_entity_poly.entity_id
_entity_poly.type
_entity_poly.pdbx_seq_one_letter_code
_entity_poly.pdbx_strand_id
1 'polypeptide(L)'
;METLGMERDSFVGALRRQWWVILIAFIAGFGIGAIPSPKKASDAVSSYEATHTLLISSNDPSGSVVSDTLNLNEIQLLSTAGQVPKKAAARLSEPNTALLVSQIQVNLDGSSNSFTISARAATASRAELIADTFADELSKFVVTRQDEVREQRLTAATERLDVLQSNVRELSIQIARNPDDRIIQAKLDAATRRYSTVFEEFDTLQGQPRTISLVTLESAEAVPVNQRGLRAPRSRVTRGLFLGIVGVVLGSGLVLLLGFLDPRIRRREQAESIFGVRAQLTIPSSVRVGERLVAVRRDRHDPVADSYRALRSVLSLANSDRSDRSIAPITLLLSAGSGDGKTTATANLAAAYTETGARTVAVNTDFRRPSLARLLGAGDNPAPEALPDMPLVLSNSVSGLRVYDERLTDAEASPSELARKVVRTLPWLTSNYEEVVIDSAPVAMAAEILELLPVADTIVVLIRLGHTKIEAAARTAETLRALGVKDFLLVVIGGPGPHDDAYYYGSTGETAAFDRGRGLATEALRSLKARASGRSGRES
;
A
#
# COMPACT_ATOMS: atom_id res chain seq x y z
N MET A 1 19.15 -7.35 8.24
CA MET A 1 18.78 -6.23 7.34
C MET A 1 19.04 -6.65 5.88
N GLU A 2 18.64 -7.88 5.52
CA GLU A 2 19.09 -8.59 4.29
C GLU A 2 17.92 -9.05 3.40
N THR A 3 16.68 -8.65 3.73
CA THR A 3 15.46 -9.06 3.02
C THR A 3 14.95 -8.03 2.01
N LEU A 4 15.60 -6.88 1.84
CA LEU A 4 15.13 -5.79 0.98
C LEU A 4 15.72 -5.78 -0.45
N GLY A 5 16.66 -6.69 -0.76
CA GLY A 5 17.22 -6.83 -2.12
C GLY A 5 16.33 -7.64 -3.07
N MET A 6 15.34 -8.35 -2.54
CA MET A 6 14.63 -9.43 -3.24
C MET A 6 13.28 -9.00 -3.85
N GLU A 7 13.13 -7.77 -4.36
CA GLU A 7 11.82 -7.32 -4.89
C GLU A 7 11.88 -6.28 -6.03
N ARG A 8 13.03 -5.64 -6.30
CA ARG A 8 13.09 -4.51 -7.24
C ARG A 8 12.86 -4.92 -8.70
N ASP A 9 13.41 -6.05 -9.13
CA ASP A 9 13.32 -6.45 -10.55
C ASP A 9 11.95 -7.03 -10.92
N SER A 10 11.25 -7.65 -9.96
CA SER A 10 9.85 -8.08 -10.15
C SER A 10 8.90 -6.89 -10.28
N PHE A 11 9.16 -5.81 -9.54
CA PHE A 11 8.31 -4.61 -9.52
C PHE A 11 8.34 -3.89 -10.87
N VAL A 12 9.54 -3.64 -11.39
CA VAL A 12 9.75 -2.96 -12.68
C VAL A 12 9.18 -3.78 -13.83
N GLY A 13 9.36 -5.11 -13.79
CA GLY A 13 8.79 -6.02 -14.79
C GLY A 13 7.26 -6.05 -14.80
N ALA A 14 6.62 -6.01 -13.63
CA ALA A 14 5.16 -5.96 -13.51
C ALA A 14 4.59 -4.65 -14.08
N LEU A 15 5.19 -3.51 -13.71
CA LEU A 15 4.80 -2.19 -14.22
C LEU A 15 4.93 -2.10 -15.75
N ARG A 16 6.03 -2.62 -16.33
CA ARG A 16 6.26 -2.55 -17.78
C ARG A 16 5.27 -3.37 -18.58
N ARG A 17 4.75 -4.47 -18.04
CA ARG A 17 3.83 -5.36 -18.76
C ARG A 17 2.38 -4.84 -18.75
N GLN A 18 1.97 -4.17 -17.68
CA GLN A 18 0.59 -3.70 -17.49
C GLN A 18 0.49 -2.18 -17.42
N TRP A 19 1.44 -1.46 -18.04
CA TRP A 19 1.45 0.01 -18.09
C TRP A 19 0.14 0.60 -18.64
N TRP A 20 -0.55 -0.15 -19.51
CA TRP A 20 -1.85 0.20 -20.06
C TRP A 20 -2.95 0.28 -18.99
N VAL A 21 -2.88 -0.50 -17.90
CA VAL A 21 -3.83 -0.45 -16.77
C VAL A 21 -3.69 0.87 -16.02
N ILE A 22 -2.44 1.30 -15.80
CA ILE A 22 -2.13 2.59 -15.15
C ILE A 22 -2.62 3.75 -16.02
N LEU A 23 -2.42 3.66 -17.35
CA LEU A 23 -2.92 4.65 -18.30
C LEU A 23 -4.45 4.73 -18.30
N ILE A 24 -5.15 3.60 -18.32
CA ILE A 24 -6.62 3.57 -18.24
C ILE A 24 -7.11 4.19 -16.94
N ALA A 25 -6.47 3.86 -15.81
CA ALA A 25 -6.83 4.43 -14.51
C ALA A 25 -6.63 5.95 -14.47
N PHE A 26 -5.54 6.46 -15.09
CA PHE A 26 -5.31 7.90 -15.25
C PHE A 26 -6.41 8.55 -16.10
N ILE A 27 -6.73 7.99 -17.28
CA ILE A 27 -7.74 8.53 -18.19
C ILE A 27 -9.12 8.50 -17.54
N ALA A 28 -9.47 7.44 -16.81
CA ALA A 28 -10.72 7.34 -16.07
C ALA A 28 -10.80 8.40 -14.96
N GLY A 29 -9.75 8.54 -14.15
CA GLY A 29 -9.67 9.58 -13.11
C GLY A 29 -9.76 10.99 -13.69
N PHE A 30 -9.05 11.25 -14.79
CA PHE A 30 -9.10 12.53 -15.50
C PHE A 30 -10.49 12.82 -16.07
N GLY A 31 -11.13 11.82 -16.68
CA GLY A 31 -12.49 11.92 -17.23
C GLY A 31 -13.51 12.25 -16.16
N ILE A 32 -13.47 11.57 -15.00
CA ILE A 32 -14.33 11.86 -13.84
C ILE A 32 -14.09 13.29 -13.34
N GLY A 33 -12.84 13.74 -13.27
CA GLY A 33 -12.51 15.10 -12.90
C GLY A 33 -12.92 16.16 -13.93
N ALA A 34 -13.11 15.79 -15.18
CA ALA A 34 -13.62 16.69 -16.21
C ALA A 34 -15.15 16.86 -16.18
N ILE A 35 -15.89 15.95 -15.52
CA ILE A 35 -17.36 16.04 -15.39
C ILE A 35 -17.72 17.36 -14.69
N PRO A 36 -18.53 18.24 -15.33
CA PRO A 36 -18.96 19.48 -14.69
C PRO A 36 -19.61 19.17 -13.36
N SER A 37 -19.14 19.79 -12.27
CA SER A 37 -19.91 19.76 -11.03
C SER A 37 -21.30 20.35 -11.30
N PRO A 38 -22.37 19.81 -10.69
CA PRO A 38 -23.68 20.40 -10.81
C PRO A 38 -23.59 21.90 -10.50
N LYS A 39 -24.13 22.73 -11.40
CA LYS A 39 -24.23 24.17 -11.20
C LYS A 39 -25.09 24.42 -9.96
N LYS A 40 -24.48 24.80 -8.83
CA LYS A 40 -24.93 25.82 -7.86
C LYS A 40 -24.29 25.57 -6.48
N ALA A 41 -23.37 26.45 -6.11
CA ALA A 41 -23.49 27.30 -4.94
C ALA A 41 -22.41 28.37 -5.14
N SER A 42 -22.89 29.59 -5.32
CA SER A 42 -22.15 30.83 -5.54
C SER A 42 -20.94 30.98 -4.60
N ASP A 43 -20.07 31.91 -4.93
CA ASP A 43 -19.37 32.73 -3.93
C ASP A 43 -20.43 33.48 -3.08
N ALA A 44 -21.31 32.74 -2.40
CA ALA A 44 -22.19 33.27 -1.36
C ALA A 44 -21.28 33.55 -0.18
N VAL A 45 -21.21 34.81 0.22
CA VAL A 45 -20.68 35.22 1.51
C VAL A 45 -21.25 34.26 2.55
N SER A 46 -20.40 33.42 3.14
CA SER A 46 -20.85 32.32 4.01
C SER A 46 -21.37 32.83 5.36
N SER A 47 -20.95 34.03 5.75
CA SER A 47 -21.34 34.70 6.99
C SER A 47 -20.86 36.15 6.96
N TYR A 48 -21.60 37.03 7.63
CA TYR A 48 -21.21 38.39 7.96
C TYR A 48 -20.79 38.45 9.43
N GLU A 49 -19.83 39.29 9.74
CA GLU A 49 -19.42 39.62 11.11
C GLU A 49 -19.60 41.12 11.31
N ALA A 50 -20.39 41.50 12.31
CA ALA A 50 -20.63 42.91 12.65
C ALA A 50 -20.14 43.19 14.07
N THR A 51 -19.46 44.31 14.28
CA THR A 51 -18.82 44.64 15.57
C THR A 51 -19.32 45.98 16.10
N HIS A 52 -19.92 45.98 17.29
CA HIS A 52 -20.29 47.19 18.03
C HIS A 52 -19.19 47.55 19.03
N THR A 53 -18.77 48.81 19.07
CA THR A 53 -17.70 49.28 19.95
C THR A 53 -18.24 50.22 21.02
N LEU A 54 -18.10 49.82 22.28
CA LEU A 54 -18.43 50.61 23.47
C LEU A 54 -17.15 51.16 24.11
N LEU A 55 -17.21 52.39 24.61
CA LEU A 55 -16.17 52.99 25.43
C LEU A 55 -16.65 53.03 26.88
N ILE A 56 -15.78 52.57 27.78
CA ILE A 56 -16.04 52.59 29.21
C ILE A 56 -15.62 53.95 29.76
N SER A 57 -16.61 54.75 30.16
CA SER A 57 -16.39 56.08 30.72
C SER A 57 -16.84 56.11 32.18
N SER A 58 -16.01 56.68 33.05
CA SER A 58 -16.35 56.95 34.45
C SER A 58 -16.42 58.46 34.66
N ASN A 59 -17.42 58.92 35.41
CA ASN A 59 -17.49 60.32 35.83
C ASN A 59 -16.69 60.61 37.13
N ASP A 60 -15.75 59.73 37.49
CA ASP A 60 -14.88 59.93 38.64
C ASP A 60 -13.82 61.01 38.35
N PRO A 61 -13.74 62.10 39.15
CA PRO A 61 -12.74 63.17 38.97
C PRO A 61 -11.29 62.70 39.12
N SER A 62 -11.05 61.50 39.67
CA SER A 62 -9.72 60.87 39.74
C SER A 62 -9.29 60.16 38.44
N GLY A 63 -10.19 60.02 37.47
CA GLY A 63 -9.94 59.33 36.20
C GLY A 63 -9.85 57.80 36.31
N SER A 64 -10.10 57.23 37.49
CA SER A 64 -10.14 55.78 37.70
C SER A 64 -11.45 55.18 37.18
N VAL A 65 -11.35 54.30 36.20
CA VAL A 65 -12.48 53.54 35.64
C VAL A 65 -12.91 52.38 36.55
N VAL A 66 -12.11 52.07 37.58
CA VAL A 66 -12.41 51.04 38.57
C VAL A 66 -13.39 51.60 39.60
N SER A 67 -14.66 51.20 39.51
CA SER A 67 -15.62 51.42 40.59
C SER A 67 -15.60 50.25 41.57
N ASP A 68 -15.78 50.51 42.87
CA ASP A 68 -15.93 49.52 43.96
C ASP A 68 -17.19 48.63 43.84
N THR A 69 -17.86 48.62 42.69
CA THR A 69 -19.18 47.99 42.47
C THR A 69 -19.21 47.01 41.30
N LEU A 70 -18.42 47.24 40.24
CA LEU A 70 -18.35 46.38 39.06
C LEU A 70 -16.92 46.38 38.49
N ASN A 71 -16.30 45.21 38.43
CA ASN A 71 -15.01 45.04 37.78
C ASN A 71 -15.20 44.88 36.25
N LEU A 72 -14.23 45.35 35.45
CA LEU A 72 -14.23 45.22 34.00
C LEU A 72 -14.40 43.76 33.52
N ASN A 73 -13.81 42.81 34.24
CA ASN A 73 -13.97 41.38 33.96
C ASN A 73 -15.39 40.86 34.23
N GLU A 74 -16.10 41.46 35.22
CA GLU A 74 -17.50 41.12 35.49
C GLU A 74 -18.41 41.63 34.38
N ILE A 75 -18.12 42.82 33.82
CA ILE A 75 -18.86 43.35 32.65
C ILE A 75 -18.70 42.42 31.45
N GLN A 76 -17.49 41.91 31.19
CA GLN A 76 -17.25 40.92 30.14
C GLN A 76 -18.01 39.61 30.40
N LEU A 77 -18.03 39.13 31.64
CA LEU A 77 -18.79 37.92 31.98
C LEU A 77 -20.30 38.13 31.81
N LEU A 78 -20.82 39.29 32.19
CA LEU A 78 -22.25 39.62 32.09
C LEU A 78 -22.75 39.67 30.64
N SER A 79 -21.87 39.99 29.69
CA SER A 79 -22.20 40.02 28.26
C SER A 79 -22.41 38.64 27.64
N THR A 80 -21.81 37.59 28.21
CA THR A 80 -21.87 36.21 27.70
C THR A 80 -22.62 35.25 28.64
N ALA A 81 -22.82 35.64 29.90
CA ALA A 81 -23.53 34.87 30.92
C ALA A 81 -24.47 35.76 31.76
N GLY A 82 -25.59 35.19 32.23
CA GLY A 82 -26.52 35.90 33.13
C GLY A 82 -27.75 36.47 32.42
N GLN A 83 -28.15 37.68 32.79
CA GLN A 83 -29.42 38.29 32.36
C GLN A 83 -29.33 38.99 31.00
N VAL A 84 -28.17 39.53 30.61
CA VAL A 84 -28.00 40.27 29.35
C VAL A 84 -28.29 39.38 28.13
N PRO A 85 -27.73 38.15 28.01
CA PRO A 85 -28.09 37.28 26.89
C PRO A 85 -29.57 36.88 26.87
N LYS A 86 -30.21 36.73 28.04
CA LYS A 86 -31.63 36.35 28.13
C LYS A 86 -32.54 37.48 27.67
N LYS A 87 -32.25 38.70 28.08
CA LYS A 87 -33.00 39.90 27.66
C LYS A 87 -32.75 40.21 26.18
N ALA A 88 -31.51 40.06 25.70
CA ALA A 88 -31.18 40.19 24.28
C ALA A 88 -31.90 39.12 23.43
N ALA A 89 -31.94 37.86 23.87
CA ALA A 89 -32.69 36.79 23.19
C ALA A 89 -34.19 37.09 23.13
N ALA A 90 -34.77 37.61 24.22
CA ALA A 90 -36.18 38.03 24.24
C ALA A 90 -36.47 39.17 23.26
N ARG A 91 -35.57 40.17 23.15
CA ARG A 91 -35.70 41.30 22.19
C ARG A 91 -35.51 40.87 20.73
N LEU A 92 -34.73 39.81 20.50
CA LEU A 92 -34.44 39.25 19.17
C LEU A 92 -35.41 38.13 18.75
N SER A 93 -36.40 37.81 19.58
CA SER A 93 -37.35 36.70 19.42
C SER A 93 -36.67 35.34 19.23
N GLU A 94 -35.52 35.12 19.89
CA GLU A 94 -34.74 33.88 19.80
C GLU A 94 -35.06 32.94 20.98
N PRO A 95 -35.63 31.75 20.73
CA PRO A 95 -36.03 30.84 21.81
C PRO A 95 -34.84 30.17 22.50
N ASN A 96 -33.67 30.15 21.86
CA ASN A 96 -32.47 29.48 22.39
C ASN A 96 -31.33 30.48 22.62
N THR A 97 -31.21 30.94 23.86
CA THR A 97 -30.14 31.85 24.30
C THR A 97 -28.74 31.27 24.12
N ALA A 98 -28.56 29.95 24.26
CA ALA A 98 -27.22 29.34 24.12
C ALA A 98 -26.72 29.39 22.67
N LEU A 99 -27.61 29.22 21.70
CA LEU A 99 -27.27 29.37 20.29
C LEU A 99 -26.91 30.83 19.96
N LEU A 100 -27.64 31.79 20.54
CA LEU A 100 -27.37 33.21 20.34
C LEU A 100 -26.01 33.63 20.93
N VAL A 101 -25.68 33.18 22.15
CA VAL A 101 -24.37 33.44 22.77
C VAL A 101 -23.23 32.84 21.96
N SER A 102 -23.42 31.67 21.35
CA SER A 102 -22.40 31.04 20.49
C SER A 102 -22.06 31.83 19.22
N GLN A 103 -22.93 32.77 18.81
CA GLN A 103 -22.75 33.62 17.64
C GLN A 103 -21.99 34.92 17.96
N ILE A 104 -21.67 35.17 19.22
CA ILE A 104 -21.12 36.44 19.69
C ILE A 104 -19.73 36.23 20.29
N GLN A 105 -18.84 37.16 20.03
CA GLN A 105 -17.53 37.26 20.64
C GLN A 105 -17.41 38.62 21.31
N VAL A 106 -16.90 38.63 22.54
CA VAL A 106 -16.77 39.85 23.32
C VAL A 106 -15.31 40.02 23.71
N ASN A 107 -14.74 41.16 23.34
CA ASN A 107 -13.37 41.51 23.66
C ASN A 107 -13.32 42.80 24.48
N LEU A 108 -12.53 42.77 25.55
CA LEU A 108 -12.25 43.93 26.38
C LEU A 108 -10.78 44.28 26.19
N ASP A 109 -10.51 45.49 25.71
CA ASP A 109 -9.16 46.03 25.65
C ASP A 109 -8.95 46.99 26.82
N GLY A 110 -8.26 46.49 27.84
CA GLY A 110 -7.94 47.26 29.05
C GLY A 110 -6.95 48.41 28.82
N SER A 111 -6.32 48.51 27.65
CA SER A 111 -5.42 49.64 27.32
C SER A 111 -6.16 50.83 26.72
N SER A 112 -7.23 50.56 25.95
CA SER A 112 -8.06 51.59 25.29
C SER A 112 -9.39 51.83 26.00
N ASN A 113 -9.66 51.12 27.11
CA ASN A 113 -10.98 51.09 27.79
C ASN A 113 -12.13 50.84 26.81
N SER A 114 -11.85 50.11 25.73
CA SER A 114 -12.83 49.77 24.70
C SER A 114 -13.34 48.35 24.91
N PHE A 115 -14.61 48.17 24.61
CA PHE A 115 -15.32 46.93 24.77
C PHE A 115 -16.08 46.64 23.47
N THR A 116 -15.68 45.59 22.77
CA THR A 116 -16.25 45.25 21.47
C THR A 116 -17.11 43.99 21.55
N ILE A 117 -18.25 44.05 20.88
CA ILE A 117 -19.19 42.93 20.75
C ILE A 117 -19.33 42.61 19.26
N SER A 118 -18.77 41.49 18.83
CA SER A 118 -18.84 41.02 17.47
C SER A 118 -19.85 39.89 17.33
N ALA A 119 -20.78 39.97 16.38
CA ALA A 119 -21.78 38.94 16.11
C ALA A 119 -21.65 38.38 14.70
N ARG A 120 -21.81 37.06 14.54
CA ARG A 120 -21.77 36.38 13.24
C ARG A 120 -23.14 35.85 12.84
N ALA A 121 -23.58 36.20 11.64
CA ALA A 121 -24.86 35.74 11.08
C ALA A 121 -24.79 35.49 9.57
N ALA A 122 -25.81 34.82 9.03
CA ALA A 122 -25.91 34.55 7.60
C ALA A 122 -26.18 35.81 6.74
N THR A 123 -26.74 36.86 7.34
CA THR A 123 -27.05 38.14 6.67
C THR A 123 -26.44 39.31 7.43
N ALA A 124 -26.03 40.35 6.70
CA ALA A 124 -25.47 41.59 7.28
C ALA A 124 -26.39 42.18 8.34
N SER A 125 -27.67 42.41 7.99
CA SER A 125 -28.66 43.00 8.88
C SER A 125 -28.91 42.18 10.15
N ARG A 126 -28.76 40.85 10.11
CA ARG A 126 -28.91 40.01 11.30
C ARG A 126 -27.68 40.10 12.20
N ALA A 127 -26.48 40.17 11.63
CA ALA A 127 -25.24 40.32 12.41
C ALA A 127 -25.23 41.67 13.15
N GLU A 128 -25.57 42.76 12.46
CA GLU A 128 -25.66 44.11 13.03
C GLU A 128 -26.69 44.16 14.17
N LEU A 129 -27.91 43.67 13.89
CA LEU A 129 -28.99 43.66 14.87
C LEU A 129 -28.63 42.87 16.14
N ILE A 130 -27.90 41.75 16.02
CA ILE A 130 -27.46 40.97 17.18
C ILE A 130 -26.42 41.76 17.98
N ALA A 131 -25.37 42.28 17.33
CA ALA A 131 -24.30 43.03 18.01
C ALA A 131 -24.84 44.28 18.72
N ASP A 132 -25.67 45.08 18.04
CA ASP A 132 -26.30 46.28 18.61
C ASP A 132 -27.21 45.95 19.79
N THR A 133 -28.03 44.89 19.65
CA THR A 133 -28.97 44.52 20.72
C THR A 133 -28.23 44.09 21.99
N PHE A 134 -27.11 43.37 21.86
CA PHE A 134 -26.30 42.98 23.01
C PHE A 134 -25.59 44.18 23.65
N ALA A 135 -25.09 45.12 22.84
CA ALA A 135 -24.45 46.33 23.34
C ALA A 135 -25.43 47.23 24.12
N ASP A 136 -26.62 47.46 23.55
CA ASP A 136 -27.71 48.18 24.19
C ASP A 136 -28.10 47.56 25.54
N GLU A 137 -28.30 46.25 25.55
CA GLU A 137 -28.80 45.55 26.73
C GLU A 137 -27.75 45.50 27.83
N LEU A 138 -26.47 45.36 27.47
CA LEU A 138 -25.36 45.44 28.40
C LEU A 138 -25.27 46.84 29.03
N SER A 139 -25.32 47.91 28.22
CA SER A 139 -25.28 49.29 28.71
C SER A 139 -26.40 49.57 29.72
N LYS A 140 -27.64 49.20 29.37
CA LYS A 140 -28.81 49.33 30.27
C LYS A 140 -28.65 48.51 31.54
N PHE A 141 -28.18 47.27 31.44
CA PHE A 141 -27.98 46.40 32.59
C PHE A 141 -26.93 46.94 33.55
N VAL A 142 -25.80 47.46 33.06
CA VAL A 142 -24.75 48.05 33.90
C VAL A 142 -25.29 49.24 34.69
N VAL A 143 -25.99 50.18 34.04
CA VAL A 143 -26.59 51.34 34.71
C VAL A 143 -27.61 50.90 35.75
N THR A 144 -28.53 50.00 35.38
CA THR A 144 -29.58 49.51 36.30
C THR A 144 -28.96 48.82 37.52
N ARG A 145 -27.92 48.00 37.31
CA ARG A 145 -27.25 47.28 38.38
C ARG A 145 -26.51 48.23 39.33
N GLN A 146 -25.91 49.29 38.81
CA GLN A 146 -25.27 50.32 39.63
C GLN A 146 -26.29 51.08 40.48
N ASP A 147 -27.43 51.44 39.90
CA ASP A 147 -28.52 52.07 40.64
C ASP A 147 -29.06 51.19 41.75
N GLU A 148 -29.30 49.90 41.48
CA GLU A 148 -29.73 48.93 42.50
C GLU A 148 -28.73 48.84 43.66
N VAL A 149 -27.43 48.71 43.35
CA VAL A 149 -26.38 48.60 44.39
C VAL A 149 -26.26 49.90 45.18
N ARG A 150 -26.38 51.06 44.51
CA ARG A 150 -26.36 52.38 45.16
C ARG A 150 -27.54 52.53 46.11
N GLU A 151 -28.75 52.17 45.70
CA GLU A 151 -29.94 52.23 46.56
C GLU A 151 -29.82 51.30 47.77
N GLN A 152 -29.28 50.10 47.59
CA GLN A 152 -29.00 49.19 48.70
C GLN A 152 -27.99 49.77 49.68
N ARG A 153 -26.92 50.38 49.19
CA ARG A 153 -25.91 51.05 50.03
C ARG A 153 -26.49 52.26 50.76
N LEU A 154 -27.30 53.08 50.10
CA LEU A 154 -28.01 54.20 50.73
C LEU A 154 -28.92 53.75 51.85
N THR A 155 -29.69 52.69 51.62
CA THR A 155 -30.58 52.10 52.63
C THR A 155 -29.79 51.60 53.83
N ALA A 156 -28.72 50.84 53.59
CA ALA A 156 -27.85 50.31 54.65
C ALA A 156 -27.11 51.42 55.41
N ALA A 157 -26.67 52.49 54.74
CA ALA A 157 -26.02 53.64 55.38
C ALA A 157 -27.02 54.40 56.26
N THR A 158 -28.25 54.61 55.80
CA THR A 158 -29.33 55.24 56.57
C THR A 158 -29.61 54.49 57.86
N GLU A 159 -29.78 53.16 57.78
CA GLU A 159 -30.01 52.31 58.96
C GLU A 159 -28.84 52.39 59.97
N ARG A 160 -27.60 52.40 59.47
CA ARG A 160 -26.40 52.56 60.32
C ARG A 160 -26.36 53.93 60.99
N LEU A 161 -26.75 55.00 60.29
CA LEU A 161 -26.81 56.35 60.85
C LEU A 161 -27.83 56.44 61.98
N ASP A 162 -29.02 55.85 61.82
CA ASP A 162 -30.05 55.83 62.85
C ASP A 162 -29.58 55.12 64.13
N VAL A 163 -28.92 53.96 63.97
CA VAL A 163 -28.35 53.21 65.10
C VAL A 163 -27.21 54.00 65.77
N LEU A 164 -26.31 54.60 65.00
CA LEU A 164 -25.20 55.39 65.56
C LEU A 164 -25.71 56.67 66.25
N GLN A 165 -26.74 57.31 65.70
CA GLN A 165 -27.35 58.50 66.29
C GLN A 165 -28.03 58.17 67.62
N SER A 166 -28.73 57.04 67.72
CA SER A 166 -29.32 56.60 68.99
C SER A 166 -28.23 56.26 70.02
N ASN A 167 -27.14 55.60 69.63
CA ASN A 167 -25.99 55.33 70.49
C ASN A 167 -25.31 56.62 71.01
N VAL A 168 -25.09 57.61 70.14
CA VAL A 168 -24.52 58.92 70.53
C VAL A 168 -25.45 59.66 71.50
N ARG A 169 -26.78 59.57 71.28
CA ARG A 169 -27.77 60.15 72.20
C ARG A 169 -27.76 59.47 73.56
N GLU A 170 -27.68 58.15 73.61
CA GLU A 170 -27.63 57.41 74.87
C GLU A 170 -26.35 57.71 75.66
N LEU A 171 -25.19 57.66 74.99
CA LEU A 171 -23.89 57.96 75.60
C LEU A 171 -23.80 59.41 76.08
N SER A 172 -24.41 60.37 75.37
CA SER A 172 -24.45 61.77 75.81
C SER A 172 -25.33 61.98 77.04
N ILE A 173 -26.45 61.26 77.18
CA ILE A 173 -27.27 61.25 78.41
C ILE A 173 -26.49 60.64 79.59
N GLN A 174 -25.73 59.55 79.36
CA GLN A 174 -24.91 58.92 80.41
C GLN A 174 -23.79 59.86 80.89
N ILE A 175 -23.11 60.57 79.99
CA ILE A 175 -22.09 61.58 80.34
C ILE A 175 -22.71 62.76 81.10
N ALA A 176 -23.89 63.23 80.71
CA ALA A 176 -24.56 64.31 81.42
C ALA A 176 -24.89 63.96 82.88
N ARG A 177 -25.08 62.68 83.19
CA ARG A 177 -25.30 62.17 84.56
C ARG A 177 -24.00 61.96 85.34
N ASN A 178 -22.88 61.71 84.66
CA ASN A 178 -21.58 61.49 85.28
C ASN A 178 -20.43 62.12 84.44
N PRO A 179 -20.15 63.42 84.63
CA PRO A 179 -19.26 64.18 83.74
C PRO A 179 -17.78 63.74 83.76
N ASP A 180 -17.32 63.11 84.84
CA ASP A 180 -15.90 62.79 85.05
C ASP A 180 -15.51 61.36 84.56
N ASP A 181 -16.43 60.61 83.94
CA ASP A 181 -16.17 59.25 83.47
C ASP A 181 -15.41 59.23 82.12
N ARG A 182 -14.10 59.06 82.20
CA ARG A 182 -13.18 58.98 81.04
C ARG A 182 -13.52 57.85 80.06
N ILE A 183 -14.13 56.74 80.53
CA ILE A 183 -14.44 55.60 79.67
C ILE A 183 -15.64 55.93 78.78
N ILE A 184 -16.66 56.58 79.33
CA ILE A 184 -17.85 56.96 78.56
C ILE A 184 -17.51 58.07 77.57
N GLN A 185 -16.64 59.01 77.94
CA GLN A 185 -16.14 60.05 77.04
C GLN A 185 -15.43 59.45 75.81
N ALA A 186 -14.52 58.48 76.00
CA ALA A 186 -13.86 57.81 74.88
C ALA A 186 -14.84 57.03 73.98
N LYS A 187 -15.90 56.43 74.56
CA LYS A 187 -16.96 55.75 73.79
C LYS A 187 -17.79 56.75 72.98
N LEU A 188 -18.13 57.91 73.53
CA LEU A 188 -18.84 58.97 72.82
C LEU A 188 -18.01 59.49 71.65
N ASP A 189 -16.72 59.76 71.87
CA ASP A 189 -15.81 60.22 70.82
C ASP A 189 -15.68 59.19 69.69
N ALA A 190 -15.56 57.91 70.04
CA ALA A 190 -15.51 56.82 69.06
C ALA A 190 -16.83 56.70 68.27
N ALA A 191 -17.99 56.79 68.95
CA ALA A 191 -19.30 56.75 68.30
C ALA A 191 -19.51 57.96 67.37
N THR A 192 -19.08 59.15 67.78
CA THR A 192 -19.16 60.39 66.99
C THR A 192 -18.29 60.31 65.74
N ARG A 193 -17.05 59.79 65.84
CA ARG A 193 -16.18 59.57 64.67
C ARG A 193 -16.79 58.56 63.70
N ARG A 194 -17.35 57.47 64.22
CA ARG A 194 -18.01 56.46 63.39
C ARG A 194 -19.24 57.03 62.69
N TYR A 195 -20.01 57.87 63.39
CA TYR A 195 -21.13 58.59 62.80
C TYR A 195 -20.67 59.51 61.66
N SER A 196 -19.63 60.34 61.87
CA SER A 196 -19.14 61.25 60.83
C SER A 196 -18.66 60.51 59.58
N THR A 197 -17.97 59.36 59.73
CA THR A 197 -17.51 58.58 58.57
C THR A 197 -18.66 57.98 57.78
N VAL A 198 -19.67 57.41 58.46
CA VAL A 198 -20.85 56.85 57.76
C VAL A 198 -21.70 57.97 57.15
N PHE A 199 -21.74 59.15 57.78
CA PHE A 199 -22.46 60.30 57.26
C PHE A 199 -21.81 60.86 55.99
N GLU A 200 -20.47 60.92 55.95
CA GLU A 200 -19.72 61.28 54.75
C GLU A 200 -19.95 60.26 53.62
N GLU A 201 -19.93 58.96 53.93
CA GLU A 201 -20.29 57.92 52.96
C GLU A 201 -21.73 58.12 52.42
N PHE A 202 -22.70 58.37 53.29
CA PHE A 202 -24.08 58.64 52.91
C PHE A 202 -24.23 59.89 52.02
N ASP A 203 -23.56 60.99 52.37
CA ASP A 203 -23.58 62.23 51.60
C ASP A 203 -22.99 62.03 50.20
N THR A 204 -21.89 61.27 50.09
CA THR A 204 -21.31 60.91 48.78
C THR A 204 -22.23 60.02 47.94
N LEU A 205 -23.00 59.13 48.57
CA LEU A 205 -23.96 58.26 47.89
C LEU A 205 -25.25 58.99 47.48
N GLN A 206 -25.65 60.05 48.20
CA GLN A 206 -26.78 60.93 47.85
C GLN A 206 -26.39 61.98 46.79
N GLY A 207 -25.12 62.37 46.74
CA GLY A 207 -24.57 63.34 45.79
C GLY A 207 -24.52 62.83 44.34
N GLN A 208 -23.60 63.38 43.54
CA GLN A 208 -23.48 62.98 42.14
C GLN A 208 -23.09 61.49 42.03
N PRO A 209 -23.86 60.67 41.29
CA PRO A 209 -23.62 59.24 41.24
C PRO A 209 -22.29 58.98 40.55
N ARG A 210 -21.40 58.20 41.18
CA ARG A 210 -20.22 57.63 40.51
C ARG A 210 -20.71 56.49 39.64
N THR A 211 -20.80 56.71 38.34
CA THR A 211 -21.41 55.78 37.38
C THR A 211 -20.37 55.39 36.34
N ILE A 212 -20.33 54.08 36.05
CA ILE A 212 -19.66 53.58 34.85
C ILE A 212 -20.71 53.58 33.76
N SER A 213 -20.48 54.37 32.72
CA SER A 213 -21.35 54.44 31.56
C SER A 213 -20.65 53.80 30.37
N LEU A 214 -21.36 52.90 29.70
CA LEU A 214 -20.96 52.33 28.43
C LEU A 214 -21.50 53.25 27.33
N VAL A 215 -20.60 54.02 26.70
CA VAL A 215 -20.94 54.95 25.62
C VAL A 215 -20.64 54.28 24.30
N THR A 216 -21.61 54.24 23.39
CA THR A 216 -21.39 53.74 22.02
C THR A 216 -20.42 54.67 21.29
N LEU A 217 -19.26 54.13 20.93
CA LEU A 217 -18.28 54.81 20.08
C LEU A 217 -18.61 54.58 18.61
N GLU A 218 -19.03 53.35 18.27
CA GLU A 218 -19.37 52.94 16.91
C GLU A 218 -20.44 51.83 16.95
N SER A 219 -21.52 52.01 16.19
CA SER A 219 -22.57 51.00 16.01
C SER A 219 -22.09 49.85 15.13
N ALA A 220 -22.78 48.70 15.17
CA ALA A 220 -22.36 47.53 14.42
C ALA A 220 -22.38 47.73 12.91
N GLU A 221 -21.25 47.53 12.24
CA GLU A 221 -21.13 47.49 10.78
C GLU A 221 -20.74 46.09 10.29
N ALA A 222 -21.52 45.51 9.37
CA ALA A 222 -21.28 44.17 8.87
C ALA A 222 -20.16 44.10 7.81
N VAL A 223 -19.14 43.30 8.11
CA VAL A 223 -18.06 42.95 7.18
C VAL A 223 -18.25 41.50 6.67
N PRO A 224 -18.15 41.24 5.35
CA PRO A 224 -18.26 39.89 4.81
C PRO A 224 -17.05 39.03 5.19
N VAL A 225 -17.29 37.90 5.87
CA VAL A 225 -16.22 36.96 6.25
C VAL A 225 -16.09 35.87 5.18
N ASN A 226 -15.04 35.98 4.39
CA ASN A 226 -14.67 34.95 3.41
C ASN A 226 -13.82 33.88 4.08
N GLN A 227 -14.41 32.71 4.38
CA GLN A 227 -13.67 31.60 4.97
C GLN A 227 -12.49 31.17 4.05
N ARG A 228 -11.26 31.36 4.55
CA ARG A 228 -10.02 30.86 3.93
C ARG A 228 -9.79 29.39 4.31
N GLY A 229 -10.69 28.49 3.89
CA GLY A 229 -10.49 27.04 4.00
C GLY A 229 -9.72 26.45 2.82
N LEU A 230 -9.33 25.17 2.91
CA LEU A 230 -8.77 24.38 1.80
C LEU A 230 -9.79 24.35 0.65
N ARG A 231 -9.54 25.15 -0.40
CA ARG A 231 -10.40 25.20 -1.59
C ARG A 231 -10.05 24.07 -2.54
N ALA A 232 -11.03 23.23 -2.89
CA ALA A 232 -10.88 22.29 -3.99
C ALA A 232 -10.56 23.06 -5.30
N PRO A 233 -9.64 22.55 -6.15
CA PRO A 233 -9.27 23.22 -7.39
C PRO A 233 -10.50 23.41 -8.30
N ARG A 234 -10.84 24.67 -8.60
CA ARG A 234 -12.05 25.03 -9.38
C ARG A 234 -11.91 24.75 -10.88
N SER A 235 -10.69 24.64 -11.40
CA SER A 235 -10.47 24.37 -12.83
C SER A 235 -10.72 22.89 -13.14
N ARG A 236 -11.49 22.65 -14.21
CA ARG A 236 -11.75 21.30 -14.76
C ARG A 236 -10.44 20.56 -15.04
N VAL A 237 -9.43 21.30 -15.49
CA VAL A 237 -8.09 20.77 -15.77
C VAL A 237 -7.39 20.37 -14.48
N THR A 238 -7.41 21.21 -13.45
CA THR A 238 -6.74 20.89 -12.17
C THR A 238 -7.39 19.72 -11.42
N ARG A 239 -8.72 19.62 -11.47
CA ARG A 239 -9.44 18.50 -10.85
C ARG A 239 -9.27 17.21 -11.65
N GLY A 240 -9.29 17.29 -12.98
CA GLY A 240 -8.91 16.19 -13.86
C GLY A 240 -7.50 15.70 -13.57
N LEU A 241 -6.54 16.61 -13.43
CA LEU A 241 -5.15 16.27 -13.11
C LEU A 241 -5.02 15.59 -11.73
N PHE A 242 -5.68 16.15 -10.71
CA PHE A 242 -5.66 15.58 -9.35
C PHE A 242 -6.25 14.17 -9.31
N LEU A 243 -7.45 13.97 -9.89
CA LEU A 243 -8.08 12.65 -9.93
C LEU A 243 -7.35 11.69 -10.87
N GLY A 244 -6.69 12.18 -11.92
CA GLY A 244 -5.79 11.40 -12.76
C GLY A 244 -4.60 10.87 -11.97
N ILE A 245 -3.94 11.70 -11.16
CA ILE A 245 -2.84 11.28 -10.28
C ILE A 245 -3.33 10.22 -9.27
N VAL A 246 -4.49 10.42 -8.65
CA VAL A 246 -5.11 9.41 -7.77
C VAL A 246 -5.35 8.10 -8.55
N GLY A 247 -5.82 8.19 -9.79
CA GLY A 247 -5.97 7.05 -10.70
C GLY A 247 -4.65 6.31 -10.96
N VAL A 248 -3.53 7.02 -11.14
CA VAL A 248 -2.21 6.40 -11.31
C VAL A 248 -1.78 5.64 -10.05
N VAL A 249 -1.98 6.22 -8.87
CA VAL A 249 -1.62 5.57 -7.59
C VAL A 249 -2.44 4.29 -7.40
N LEU A 250 -3.76 4.37 -7.60
CA LEU A 250 -4.65 3.20 -7.51
C LEU A 250 -4.36 2.15 -8.59
N GLY A 251 -4.14 2.58 -9.83
CA GLY A 251 -3.79 1.70 -10.95
C GLY A 251 -2.46 0.97 -10.73
N SER A 252 -1.46 1.68 -10.17
CA SER A 252 -0.19 1.07 -9.81
C SER A 252 -0.37 0.03 -8.70
N GLY A 253 -1.16 0.33 -7.67
CA GLY A 253 -1.51 -0.63 -6.62
C GLY A 253 -2.21 -1.87 -7.17
N LEU A 254 -3.14 -1.70 -8.11
CA LEU A 254 -3.85 -2.81 -8.76
C LEU A 254 -2.92 -3.69 -9.61
N VAL A 255 -1.99 -3.09 -10.37
CA VAL A 255 -0.99 -3.84 -11.15
C VAL A 255 -0.11 -4.70 -10.24
N LEU A 256 0.29 -4.16 -9.09
CA LEU A 256 1.08 -4.91 -8.11
C LEU A 256 0.27 -6.06 -7.52
N LEU A 257 -0.98 -5.81 -7.14
CA LEU A 257 -1.88 -6.84 -6.62
C LEU A 257 -2.09 -7.98 -7.63
N LEU A 258 -2.34 -7.63 -8.90
CA LEU A 258 -2.44 -8.61 -9.99
C LEU A 258 -1.12 -9.35 -10.24
N GLY A 259 0.02 -8.69 -10.01
CA GLY A 259 1.34 -9.29 -10.05
C GLY A 259 1.55 -10.32 -8.93
N PHE A 260 1.12 -10.01 -7.71
CA PHE A 260 1.16 -10.94 -6.57
C PHE A 260 0.22 -12.13 -6.73
N LEU A 261 -0.90 -11.95 -7.42
CA LEU A 261 -1.86 -13.02 -7.71
C LEU A 261 -1.48 -13.88 -8.93
N ASP A 262 -0.36 -13.63 -9.61
CA ASP A 262 0.10 -14.46 -10.74
C ASP A 262 0.93 -15.66 -10.23
N PRO A 263 0.40 -16.90 -10.21
CA PRO A 263 1.06 -18.04 -9.60
C PRO A 263 2.11 -18.67 -10.52
N ARG A 264 2.74 -17.90 -11.41
CA ARG A 264 3.68 -18.41 -12.40
C ARG A 264 5.13 -18.23 -11.95
N ILE A 265 5.97 -19.21 -12.25
CA ILE A 265 7.41 -19.13 -12.03
C ILE A 265 7.97 -18.10 -12.99
N ARG A 266 8.55 -17.02 -12.47
CA ARG A 266 9.13 -15.93 -13.27
C ARG A 266 10.65 -15.85 -13.17
N ARG A 267 11.21 -16.47 -12.14
CA ARG A 267 12.63 -16.46 -11.84
C ARG A 267 13.17 -17.88 -11.79
N ARG A 268 14.41 -18.04 -12.23
CA ARG A 268 15.12 -19.32 -12.19
C ARG A 268 15.23 -19.83 -10.75
N GLU A 269 15.53 -18.95 -9.79
CA GLU A 269 15.72 -19.30 -8.38
C GLU A 269 14.45 -19.89 -7.76
N GLN A 270 13.27 -19.47 -8.23
CA GLN A 270 12.00 -20.05 -7.78
C GLN A 270 11.88 -21.51 -8.22
N ALA A 271 12.25 -21.84 -9.47
CA ALA A 271 12.27 -23.22 -9.93
C ALA A 271 13.28 -24.06 -9.14
N GLU A 272 14.49 -23.53 -8.93
CA GLU A 272 15.53 -24.21 -8.16
C GLU A 272 15.08 -24.51 -6.72
N SER A 273 14.42 -23.55 -6.07
CA SER A 273 13.86 -23.72 -4.72
C SER A 273 12.76 -24.78 -4.66
N ILE A 274 11.89 -24.86 -5.67
CA ILE A 274 10.78 -25.83 -5.70
C ILE A 274 11.33 -27.26 -5.86
N PHE A 275 12.22 -27.45 -6.83
CA PHE A 275 12.77 -28.77 -7.12
C PHE A 275 13.87 -29.20 -6.14
N GLY A 276 14.53 -28.25 -5.49
CA GLY A 276 15.64 -28.50 -4.56
C GLY A 276 16.97 -28.78 -5.26
N VAL A 277 17.09 -28.40 -6.54
CA VAL A 277 18.29 -28.59 -7.37
C VAL A 277 18.55 -27.31 -8.17
N ARG A 278 19.82 -27.02 -8.48
CA ARG A 278 20.16 -25.89 -9.36
C ARG A 278 19.81 -26.22 -10.81
N ALA A 279 19.36 -25.23 -11.57
CA ALA A 279 19.14 -25.38 -13.00
C ALA A 279 20.49 -25.48 -13.70
N GLN A 280 20.71 -26.57 -14.45
CA GLN A 280 21.99 -26.78 -15.14
C GLN A 280 22.10 -25.90 -16.38
N LEU A 281 20.97 -25.56 -16.99
CA LEU A 281 20.94 -24.77 -18.22
C LEU A 281 19.72 -23.85 -18.30
N THR A 282 19.88 -22.75 -19.01
CA THR A 282 18.79 -21.83 -19.36
C THR A 282 18.74 -21.68 -20.88
N ILE A 283 17.61 -22.03 -21.47
CA ILE A 283 17.34 -21.89 -22.90
C ILE A 283 16.64 -20.54 -23.09
N PRO A 284 17.22 -19.60 -23.85
CA PRO A 284 16.63 -18.28 -24.05
C PRO A 284 15.30 -18.37 -24.80
N SER A 285 14.39 -17.44 -24.49
CA SER A 285 13.19 -17.27 -25.31
C SER A 285 13.54 -16.44 -26.55
N SER A 286 13.69 -17.06 -27.71
CA SER A 286 13.89 -16.32 -28.95
C SER A 286 12.63 -15.56 -29.35
N VAL A 287 12.75 -14.24 -29.54
CA VAL A 287 11.72 -13.35 -30.10
C VAL A 287 11.63 -13.48 -31.63
N ARG A 288 12.56 -14.18 -32.29
CA ARG A 288 12.71 -14.21 -33.76
C ARG A 288 13.06 -15.59 -34.32
N VAL A 289 12.27 -16.62 -34.03
CA VAL A 289 12.23 -17.77 -34.94
C VAL A 289 10.93 -17.68 -35.69
N GLY A 290 10.99 -17.05 -36.88
CA GLY A 290 9.90 -17.08 -37.84
C GLY A 290 9.50 -18.54 -38.10
N GLU A 291 8.25 -18.85 -37.79
CA GLU A 291 7.48 -20.03 -38.21
C GLU A 291 8.05 -21.45 -37.98
N ARG A 292 9.28 -21.62 -37.47
CA ARG A 292 9.93 -22.94 -37.37
C ARG A 292 10.34 -23.28 -35.95
N LEU A 293 9.82 -24.38 -35.42
CA LEU A 293 10.02 -24.81 -34.03
C LEU A 293 11.36 -25.56 -33.78
N VAL A 294 12.06 -25.99 -34.84
CA VAL A 294 13.39 -26.61 -34.76
C VAL A 294 14.47 -25.56 -35.07
N ALA A 295 15.20 -25.15 -34.04
CA ALA A 295 16.27 -24.16 -34.10
C ALA A 295 17.64 -24.75 -34.48
N VAL A 296 17.94 -25.98 -34.04
CA VAL A 296 19.23 -26.64 -34.29
C VAL A 296 19.32 -27.11 -35.75
N ARG A 297 20.31 -26.61 -36.48
CA ARG A 297 20.66 -26.99 -37.85
C ARG A 297 22.15 -26.81 -38.07
N ARG A 298 22.73 -27.66 -38.93
CA ARG A 298 24.10 -27.50 -39.42
C ARG A 298 24.32 -26.07 -39.92
N ASP A 299 25.44 -25.49 -39.50
CA ASP A 299 25.94 -24.16 -39.87
C ASP A 299 25.12 -22.95 -39.36
N ARG A 300 24.11 -23.16 -38.50
CA ARG A 300 23.37 -22.06 -37.85
C ARG A 300 23.86 -21.83 -36.42
N HIS A 301 24.25 -20.60 -36.13
CA HIS A 301 24.62 -20.13 -34.79
C HIS A 301 23.53 -19.15 -34.32
N ASP A 302 22.71 -19.61 -33.39
CA ASP A 302 21.64 -18.84 -32.76
C ASP A 302 21.64 -19.23 -31.28
N PRO A 303 21.51 -18.29 -30.33
CA PRO A 303 21.52 -18.57 -28.89
C PRO A 303 20.64 -19.75 -28.44
N VAL A 304 19.51 -19.98 -29.12
CA VAL A 304 18.64 -21.14 -28.83
C VAL A 304 19.30 -22.45 -29.25
N ALA A 305 19.88 -22.52 -30.45
CA ALA A 305 20.54 -23.72 -30.95
C ALA A 305 21.77 -24.06 -30.10
N ASP A 306 22.56 -23.05 -29.73
CA ASP A 306 23.75 -23.24 -28.88
C ASP A 306 23.38 -23.74 -27.48
N SER A 307 22.23 -23.32 -26.95
CA SER A 307 21.73 -23.84 -25.67
C SER A 307 21.37 -25.33 -25.74
N TYR A 308 20.82 -25.81 -26.86
CA TYR A 308 20.58 -27.24 -27.06
C TYR A 308 21.87 -28.04 -27.32
N ARG A 309 22.86 -27.47 -28.00
CA ARG A 309 24.21 -28.06 -28.12
C ARG A 309 24.92 -28.17 -26.77
N ALA A 310 24.75 -27.17 -25.90
CA ALA A 310 25.24 -27.19 -24.53
C ALA A 310 24.51 -28.26 -23.71
N LEU A 311 23.17 -28.35 -23.81
CA LEU A 311 22.39 -29.40 -23.15
C LEU A 311 22.83 -30.80 -23.58
N ARG A 312 23.01 -31.03 -24.89
CA ARG A 312 23.58 -32.27 -25.43
C ARG A 312 24.92 -32.59 -24.78
N SER A 313 25.83 -31.62 -24.69
CA SER A 313 27.17 -31.82 -24.12
C SER A 313 27.12 -32.18 -22.63
N VAL A 314 26.23 -31.54 -21.85
CA VAL A 314 25.99 -31.88 -20.44
C VAL A 314 25.45 -33.30 -20.30
N LEU A 315 24.51 -33.70 -21.16
CA LEU A 315 23.93 -35.05 -21.14
C LEU A 315 24.93 -36.13 -21.58
N SER A 316 25.72 -35.88 -22.62
CA SER A 316 26.80 -36.77 -23.03
C SER A 316 27.82 -36.97 -21.91
N LEU A 317 28.16 -35.93 -21.16
CA LEU A 317 29.04 -36.05 -19.99
C LEU A 317 28.38 -36.87 -18.88
N ALA A 318 27.11 -36.61 -18.56
CA ALA A 318 26.36 -37.37 -17.55
C ALA A 318 26.23 -38.87 -17.92
N ASN A 319 26.18 -39.18 -19.21
CA ASN A 319 26.12 -40.56 -19.72
C ASN A 319 27.50 -41.20 -19.91
N SER A 320 28.59 -40.42 -19.95
CA SER A 320 29.95 -40.94 -20.19
C SER A 320 30.48 -41.85 -19.06
N ASP A 321 30.07 -41.62 -17.81
CA ASP A 321 30.40 -42.50 -16.68
C ASP A 321 29.69 -43.87 -16.74
N ARG A 322 28.77 -44.05 -17.71
CA ARG A 322 28.05 -45.31 -17.96
C ARG A 322 28.65 -46.10 -19.12
N SER A 323 29.93 -45.85 -19.46
CA SER A 323 30.68 -46.38 -20.60
C SER A 323 30.76 -47.90 -20.73
N ASP A 324 30.26 -48.67 -19.76
CA ASP A 324 30.19 -50.14 -19.82
C ASP A 324 28.90 -50.65 -20.50
N ARG A 325 28.06 -49.75 -21.03
CA ARG A 325 26.80 -50.12 -21.69
C ARG A 325 26.98 -50.26 -23.19
N SER A 326 26.71 -51.47 -23.68
CA SER A 326 26.59 -51.80 -25.11
C SER A 326 25.30 -51.24 -25.77
N ILE A 327 24.52 -50.42 -25.06
CA ILE A 327 23.20 -49.93 -25.48
C ILE A 327 23.11 -48.40 -25.30
N ALA A 328 22.33 -47.74 -26.16
CA ALA A 328 22.12 -46.30 -26.11
C ALA A 328 21.45 -45.85 -24.81
N PRO A 329 21.87 -44.70 -24.24
CA PRO A 329 21.17 -44.08 -23.13
C PRO A 329 19.79 -43.57 -23.53
N ILE A 330 18.84 -43.70 -22.61
CA ILE A 330 17.48 -43.17 -22.75
C ILE A 330 17.35 -41.86 -21.97
N THR A 331 17.13 -40.76 -22.70
CA THR A 331 16.85 -39.44 -22.11
C THR A 331 15.36 -39.13 -22.15
N LEU A 332 14.74 -38.99 -20.99
CA LEU A 332 13.32 -38.67 -20.84
C LEU A 332 13.12 -37.19 -20.48
N LEU A 333 12.38 -36.46 -21.32
CA LEU A 333 12.05 -35.05 -21.07
C LEU A 333 10.67 -34.96 -20.43
N LEU A 334 10.60 -34.33 -19.26
CA LEU A 334 9.42 -34.11 -18.45
C LEU A 334 9.11 -32.62 -18.32
N SER A 335 7.84 -32.25 -18.14
CA SER A 335 7.46 -30.88 -17.77
C SER A 335 6.36 -30.85 -16.73
N ALA A 336 6.32 -29.77 -15.95
CA ALA A 336 5.30 -29.57 -14.93
C ALA A 336 3.95 -29.12 -15.52
N GLY A 337 3.98 -28.36 -16.63
CA GLY A 337 2.80 -27.89 -17.34
C GLY A 337 2.77 -28.32 -18.80
N SER A 338 1.56 -28.36 -19.37
CA SER A 338 1.36 -28.40 -20.82
C SER A 338 1.83 -27.08 -21.44
N GLY A 339 2.55 -27.09 -22.56
CA GLY A 339 3.02 -25.87 -23.22
C GLY A 339 4.36 -25.30 -22.71
N ASP A 340 5.04 -26.03 -21.82
CA ASP A 340 6.36 -25.63 -21.30
C ASP A 340 7.49 -25.77 -22.34
N GLY A 341 7.22 -26.30 -23.53
CA GLY A 341 8.19 -26.42 -24.63
C GLY A 341 8.95 -27.74 -24.67
N LYS A 342 8.50 -28.75 -23.93
CA LYS A 342 9.10 -30.08 -23.87
C LYS A 342 9.22 -30.78 -25.24
N THR A 343 8.16 -30.84 -26.05
CA THR A 343 8.23 -31.41 -27.43
C THR A 343 9.22 -30.66 -28.32
N THR A 344 9.26 -29.33 -28.20
CA THR A 344 10.24 -28.49 -28.90
C THR A 344 11.65 -28.79 -28.42
N ALA A 345 11.85 -28.97 -27.12
CA ALA A 345 13.13 -29.34 -26.54
C ALA A 345 13.59 -30.74 -26.96
N THR A 346 12.68 -31.73 -26.99
CA THR A 346 12.95 -33.09 -27.47
C THR A 346 13.46 -33.05 -28.90
N ALA A 347 12.75 -32.36 -29.79
CA ALA A 347 13.13 -32.25 -31.19
C ALA A 347 14.48 -31.55 -31.39
N ASN A 348 14.73 -30.44 -30.68
CA ASN A 348 15.99 -29.71 -30.80
C ASN A 348 17.17 -30.45 -30.18
N LEU A 349 16.96 -31.17 -29.06
CA LEU A 349 17.98 -32.01 -28.46
C LEU A 349 18.34 -33.18 -29.38
N ALA A 350 17.33 -33.87 -29.92
CA ALA A 350 17.55 -34.95 -30.88
C ALA A 350 18.26 -34.46 -32.17
N ALA A 351 17.90 -33.26 -32.63
CA ALA A 351 18.60 -32.60 -33.72
C ALA A 351 20.07 -32.29 -33.39
N ALA A 352 20.37 -31.86 -32.16
CA ALA A 352 21.75 -31.59 -31.72
C ALA A 352 22.61 -32.86 -31.67
N TYR A 353 22.06 -34.00 -31.23
CA TYR A 353 22.75 -35.29 -31.32
C TYR A 353 23.01 -35.69 -32.78
N THR A 354 21.98 -35.60 -33.62
CA THR A 354 22.06 -35.93 -35.06
C THR A 354 23.04 -35.04 -35.81
N GLU A 355 23.13 -33.75 -35.45
CA GLU A 355 24.06 -32.78 -36.04
C GLU A 355 25.51 -33.28 -35.93
N THR A 356 25.85 -33.91 -34.81
CA THR A 356 27.18 -34.50 -34.55
C THR A 356 27.38 -35.90 -35.09
N GLY A 357 26.43 -36.43 -35.85
CA GLY A 357 26.50 -37.73 -36.50
C GLY A 357 25.99 -38.90 -35.67
N ALA A 358 25.53 -38.67 -34.43
CA ALA A 358 24.99 -39.74 -33.60
C ALA A 358 23.71 -40.32 -34.21
N ARG A 359 23.61 -41.65 -34.26
CA ARG A 359 22.38 -42.32 -34.70
C ARG A 359 21.29 -42.08 -33.65
N THR A 360 20.42 -41.11 -33.90
CA THR A 360 19.44 -40.63 -32.91
C THR A 360 18.02 -40.99 -33.30
N VAL A 361 17.22 -41.40 -32.32
CA VAL A 361 15.76 -41.56 -32.46
C VAL A 361 15.02 -40.69 -31.44
N ALA A 362 14.07 -39.91 -31.94
CA ALA A 362 13.14 -39.14 -31.12
C ALA A 362 11.83 -39.93 -30.97
N VAL A 363 11.41 -40.20 -29.74
CA VAL A 363 10.25 -41.05 -29.43
C VAL A 363 9.11 -40.21 -28.89
N ASN A 364 7.94 -40.28 -29.52
CA ASN A 364 6.74 -39.62 -29.03
C ASN A 364 6.02 -40.52 -28.00
N THR A 365 5.80 -40.00 -26.79
CA THR A 365 4.95 -40.64 -25.78
C THR A 365 3.87 -39.71 -25.21
N ASP A 366 3.75 -38.48 -25.74
CA ASP A 366 2.59 -37.62 -25.50
C ASP A 366 1.45 -38.01 -26.45
N PHE A 367 0.84 -39.16 -26.18
CA PHE A 367 -0.25 -39.69 -27.00
C PHE A 367 -1.57 -38.94 -26.85
N ARG A 368 -1.66 -38.02 -25.89
CA ARG A 368 -2.83 -37.17 -25.65
C ARG A 368 -2.81 -35.97 -26.59
N ARG A 369 -1.63 -35.41 -26.87
CA ARG A 369 -1.43 -34.31 -27.82
C ARG A 369 -0.17 -34.55 -28.67
N PRO A 370 -0.19 -35.56 -29.56
CA PRO A 370 0.96 -35.93 -30.37
C PRO A 370 1.33 -34.78 -31.31
N SER A 371 2.53 -34.24 -31.13
CA SER A 371 3.02 -33.10 -31.93
C SER A 371 4.45 -33.25 -32.41
N LEU A 372 5.21 -34.22 -31.90
CA LEU A 372 6.61 -34.44 -32.22
C LEU A 372 6.83 -34.78 -33.69
N ALA A 373 6.10 -35.76 -34.23
CA ALA A 373 6.19 -36.16 -35.63
C ALA A 373 5.94 -34.97 -36.58
N ARG A 374 4.85 -34.23 -36.34
CA ARG A 374 4.52 -33.03 -37.11
C ARG A 374 5.61 -31.96 -37.03
N LEU A 375 6.15 -31.71 -35.83
CA LEU A 375 7.17 -30.70 -35.60
C LEU A 375 8.48 -31.04 -36.32
N LEU A 376 8.84 -32.33 -36.40
CA LEU A 376 10.00 -32.82 -37.13
C LEU A 376 9.73 -33.04 -38.63
N GLY A 377 8.52 -32.73 -39.11
CA GLY A 377 8.10 -32.99 -40.47
C GLY A 377 8.21 -34.48 -40.83
N ALA A 378 8.06 -35.36 -39.85
CA ALA A 378 8.00 -36.79 -40.06
C ALA A 378 6.72 -37.11 -40.83
N GLY A 379 6.87 -37.55 -42.08
CA GLY A 379 5.78 -37.97 -42.96
C GLY A 379 5.78 -39.49 -43.13
N ASP A 380 5.15 -39.97 -44.21
CA ASP A 380 4.97 -41.41 -44.47
C ASP A 380 6.22 -42.13 -45.01
N ASN A 381 7.42 -41.58 -44.79
CA ASN A 381 8.68 -42.19 -45.23
C ASN A 381 9.23 -43.10 -44.13
N PRO A 382 9.01 -44.42 -44.18
CA PRO A 382 9.55 -45.35 -43.20
C PRO A 382 11.08 -45.30 -43.20
N ALA A 383 11.68 -45.46 -42.03
CA ALA A 383 13.12 -45.62 -41.91
C ALA A 383 13.55 -46.95 -42.56
N PRO A 384 14.64 -46.99 -43.35
CA PRO A 384 15.05 -48.21 -44.07
C PRO A 384 15.27 -49.43 -43.16
N GLU A 385 15.68 -49.19 -41.92
CA GLU A 385 15.93 -50.21 -40.90
C GLU A 385 14.70 -50.56 -40.03
N ALA A 386 13.53 -49.97 -40.30
CA ALA A 386 12.33 -50.22 -39.52
C ALA A 386 11.88 -51.69 -39.66
N LEU A 387 11.53 -52.31 -38.53
CA LEU A 387 10.87 -53.62 -38.53
C LEU A 387 9.45 -53.51 -39.14
N PRO A 388 8.88 -54.61 -39.66
CA PRO A 388 7.47 -54.65 -40.07
C PRO A 388 6.56 -54.14 -38.93
N ASP A 389 5.58 -53.31 -39.29
CA ASP A 389 4.62 -52.68 -38.37
C ASP A 389 5.22 -51.74 -37.32
N MET A 390 6.51 -51.41 -37.41
CA MET A 390 7.13 -50.44 -36.51
C MET A 390 6.96 -49.01 -37.06
N PRO A 391 6.25 -48.11 -36.36
CA PRO A 391 6.02 -46.72 -36.80
C PRO A 391 7.27 -45.85 -36.61
N LEU A 392 8.32 -46.18 -37.37
CA LEU A 392 9.63 -45.53 -37.37
C LEU A 392 9.85 -44.85 -38.73
N VAL A 393 9.93 -43.53 -38.72
CA VAL A 393 9.94 -42.70 -39.93
C VAL A 393 11.10 -41.72 -39.93
N LEU A 394 11.49 -41.25 -41.11
CA LEU A 394 12.54 -40.24 -41.27
C LEU A 394 11.99 -38.83 -41.05
N SER A 395 12.76 -37.99 -40.35
CA SER A 395 12.48 -36.55 -40.24
C SER A 395 12.81 -35.83 -41.55
N ASN A 396 11.87 -35.06 -42.08
CA ASN A 396 12.15 -34.15 -43.21
C ASN A 396 12.78 -32.82 -42.75
N SER A 397 12.70 -32.49 -41.46
CA SER A 397 13.25 -31.26 -40.90
C SER A 397 14.74 -31.38 -40.55
N VAL A 398 15.19 -32.57 -40.17
CA VAL A 398 16.56 -32.85 -39.76
C VAL A 398 17.04 -34.13 -40.44
N SER A 399 17.97 -33.99 -41.38
CA SER A 399 18.54 -35.14 -42.11
C SER A 399 19.20 -36.13 -41.15
N GLY A 400 18.83 -37.41 -41.26
CA GLY A 400 19.37 -38.50 -40.45
C GLY A 400 18.66 -38.74 -39.11
N LEU A 401 17.73 -37.87 -38.70
CA LEU A 401 16.94 -38.06 -37.48
C LEU A 401 15.76 -39.01 -37.76
N ARG A 402 15.57 -40.00 -36.88
CA ARG A 402 14.37 -40.86 -36.88
C ARG A 402 13.36 -40.39 -35.87
N VAL A 403 12.09 -40.60 -36.19
CA VAL A 403 10.97 -40.38 -35.28
C VAL A 403 10.21 -41.68 -35.12
N TYR A 404 10.01 -42.09 -33.87
CA TYR A 404 9.18 -43.23 -33.52
C TYR A 404 7.92 -42.74 -32.80
N ASP A 405 6.75 -43.03 -33.36
CA ASP A 405 5.47 -42.56 -32.83
C ASP A 405 4.37 -43.60 -33.04
N GLU A 406 4.07 -44.37 -31.99
CA GLU A 406 3.00 -45.39 -31.97
C GLU A 406 1.61 -44.85 -32.34
N ARG A 407 1.38 -43.54 -32.21
CA ARG A 407 0.09 -42.95 -32.60
C ARG A 407 -0.10 -42.89 -34.11
N LEU A 408 0.95 -43.08 -34.91
CA LEU A 408 0.87 -43.11 -36.38
C LEU A 408 0.20 -44.40 -36.90
N THR A 409 0.31 -45.50 -36.17
CA THR A 409 -0.22 -46.82 -36.57
C THR A 409 -1.51 -47.19 -35.84
N ASP A 410 -1.72 -46.67 -34.63
CA ASP A 410 -2.85 -47.08 -33.78
C ASP A 410 -3.55 -45.86 -33.15
N ALA A 411 -4.44 -45.25 -33.94
CA ALA A 411 -5.16 -44.05 -33.55
C ALA A 411 -6.18 -44.28 -32.42
N GLU A 412 -6.71 -45.50 -32.29
CA GLU A 412 -7.79 -45.84 -31.34
C GLU A 412 -7.28 -46.36 -29.99
N ALA A 413 -6.04 -46.89 -29.93
CA ALA A 413 -5.48 -47.40 -28.68
C ALA A 413 -5.41 -46.35 -27.55
N SER A 414 -5.57 -46.83 -26.32
CA SER A 414 -5.45 -45.97 -25.15
C SER A 414 -3.99 -45.49 -24.97
N PRO A 415 -3.76 -44.27 -24.44
CA PRO A 415 -2.41 -43.76 -24.19
C PRO A 415 -1.51 -44.72 -23.36
N SER A 416 -2.08 -45.43 -22.40
CA SER A 416 -1.35 -46.41 -21.58
C SER A 416 -0.96 -47.67 -22.34
N GLU A 417 -1.80 -48.15 -23.27
CA GLU A 417 -1.41 -49.28 -24.14
C GLU A 417 -0.27 -48.90 -25.08
N LEU A 418 -0.31 -47.69 -25.65
CA LEU A 418 0.77 -47.17 -26.48
C LEU A 418 2.07 -47.00 -25.69
N ALA A 419 2.00 -46.51 -24.44
CA ALA A 419 3.18 -46.39 -23.57
C ALA A 419 3.83 -47.76 -23.32
N ARG A 420 3.04 -48.81 -23.05
CA ARG A 420 3.54 -50.18 -22.92
C ARG A 420 4.15 -50.71 -24.20
N LYS A 421 3.57 -50.40 -25.36
CA LYS A 421 4.14 -50.76 -26.67
C LYS A 421 5.51 -50.11 -26.84
N VAL A 422 5.63 -48.80 -26.59
CA VAL A 422 6.92 -48.09 -26.64
C VAL A 422 7.95 -48.75 -25.73
N VAL A 423 7.60 -49.03 -24.46
CA VAL A 423 8.50 -49.67 -23.50
C VAL A 423 9.01 -51.03 -23.98
N ARG A 424 8.16 -51.83 -24.65
CA ARG A 424 8.57 -53.11 -25.25
C ARG A 424 9.51 -52.94 -26.44
N THR A 425 9.44 -51.82 -27.14
CA THR A 425 10.28 -51.51 -28.31
C THR A 425 11.61 -50.86 -27.93
N LEU A 426 11.73 -50.28 -26.72
CA LEU A 426 12.97 -49.62 -26.25
C LEU A 426 14.23 -50.51 -26.31
N PRO A 427 14.21 -51.82 -25.96
CA PRO A 427 15.39 -52.67 -26.11
C PRO A 427 15.92 -52.74 -27.55
N TRP A 428 15.01 -52.77 -28.53
CA TRP A 428 15.40 -52.76 -29.93
C TRP A 428 15.94 -51.38 -30.34
N LEU A 429 15.28 -50.29 -29.93
CA LEU A 429 15.75 -48.93 -30.22
C LEU A 429 17.15 -48.68 -29.63
N THR A 430 17.35 -49.04 -28.37
CA THR A 430 18.64 -48.85 -27.68
C THR A 430 19.78 -49.71 -28.23
N SER A 431 19.46 -50.80 -28.93
CA SER A 431 20.47 -51.65 -29.59
C SER A 431 20.85 -51.16 -30.99
N ASN A 432 19.98 -50.39 -31.66
CA ASN A 432 20.17 -49.96 -33.05
C ASN A 432 20.53 -48.47 -33.20
N TYR A 433 20.28 -47.69 -32.17
CA TYR A 433 20.62 -46.27 -32.10
C TYR A 433 21.72 -46.04 -31.06
N GLU A 434 22.30 -44.84 -31.08
CA GLU A 434 23.28 -44.36 -30.11
C GLU A 434 22.65 -43.42 -29.07
N GLU A 435 21.52 -42.80 -29.40
CA GLU A 435 20.81 -41.87 -28.51
C GLU A 435 19.29 -42.02 -28.69
N VAL A 436 18.57 -42.22 -27.57
CA VAL A 436 17.10 -42.31 -27.55
C VAL A 436 16.55 -41.15 -26.72
N VAL A 437 15.83 -40.23 -27.37
CA VAL A 437 15.26 -39.04 -26.71
C VAL A 437 13.74 -39.14 -26.69
N ILE A 438 13.14 -39.19 -25.50
CA ILE A 438 11.71 -39.45 -25.31
C ILE A 438 10.97 -38.16 -24.92
N ASP A 439 9.93 -37.82 -25.69
CA ASP A 439 8.97 -36.75 -25.39
C ASP A 439 7.81 -37.30 -24.55
N SER A 440 7.69 -36.91 -23.28
CA SER A 440 6.63 -37.39 -22.38
C SER A 440 5.36 -36.53 -22.41
N ALA A 441 4.25 -36.94 -21.82
CA ALA A 441 3.20 -35.99 -21.44
C ALA A 441 3.61 -35.17 -20.17
N PRO A 442 2.92 -34.07 -19.80
CA PRO A 442 3.20 -33.36 -18.55
C PRO A 442 2.97 -34.24 -17.32
N VAL A 443 3.88 -34.19 -16.33
CA VAL A 443 3.87 -35.08 -15.14
C VAL A 443 2.58 -34.99 -14.35
N ALA A 444 2.03 -33.79 -14.21
CA ALA A 444 0.80 -33.55 -13.46
C ALA A 444 -0.47 -34.17 -14.09
N MET A 445 -0.42 -34.67 -15.32
CA MET A 445 -1.61 -35.02 -16.10
C MET A 445 -1.60 -36.42 -16.71
N ALA A 446 -0.53 -37.19 -16.55
CA ALA A 446 -0.29 -38.40 -17.34
C ALA A 446 0.26 -39.56 -16.50
N ALA A 447 -0.53 -40.62 -16.36
CA ALA A 447 -0.14 -41.85 -15.68
C ALA A 447 0.92 -42.64 -16.49
N GLU A 448 1.01 -42.41 -17.80
CA GLU A 448 1.91 -43.09 -18.72
C GLU A 448 3.39 -42.90 -18.35
N ILE A 449 3.72 -41.82 -17.63
CA ILE A 449 5.07 -41.50 -17.17
C ILE A 449 5.58 -42.54 -16.16
N LEU A 450 4.68 -43.19 -15.41
CA LEU A 450 5.04 -44.24 -14.46
C LEU A 450 5.64 -45.47 -15.16
N GLU A 451 5.31 -45.70 -16.44
CA GLU A 451 5.89 -46.79 -17.23
C GLU A 451 7.25 -46.40 -17.84
N LEU A 452 7.50 -45.11 -18.07
CA LEU A 452 8.71 -44.60 -18.71
C LEU A 452 9.83 -44.24 -17.73
N LEU A 453 9.49 -43.79 -16.51
CA LEU A 453 10.47 -43.40 -15.50
C LEU A 453 11.47 -44.53 -15.15
N PRO A 454 11.07 -45.81 -14.97
CA PRO A 454 12.00 -46.87 -14.59
C PRO A 454 13.01 -47.25 -15.68
N VAL A 455 12.68 -46.97 -16.95
CA VAL A 455 13.52 -47.30 -18.11
C VAL A 455 14.36 -46.10 -18.58
N ALA A 456 14.15 -44.92 -18.01
CA ALA A 456 14.92 -43.73 -18.35
C ALA A 456 16.26 -43.71 -17.60
N ASP A 457 17.34 -43.50 -18.33
CA ASP A 457 18.68 -43.36 -17.76
C ASP A 457 18.93 -41.95 -17.25
N THR A 458 18.39 -40.96 -17.96
CA THR A 458 18.56 -39.56 -17.63
C THR A 458 17.22 -38.85 -17.75
N ILE A 459 16.82 -38.18 -16.68
CA ILE A 459 15.56 -37.44 -16.62
C ILE A 459 15.88 -35.94 -16.69
N VAL A 460 15.21 -35.24 -17.61
CA VAL A 460 15.32 -33.80 -17.78
C VAL A 460 13.97 -33.15 -17.48
N VAL A 461 13.91 -32.33 -16.45
CA VAL A 461 12.72 -31.58 -16.06
C VAL A 461 12.80 -30.17 -16.64
N LEU A 462 11.81 -29.82 -17.46
CA LEU A 462 11.71 -28.52 -18.11
C LEU A 462 10.69 -27.61 -17.40
N ILE A 463 11.10 -26.38 -17.14
CA ILE A 463 10.26 -25.31 -16.57
C ILE A 463 10.33 -24.08 -17.46
N ARG A 464 9.18 -23.48 -17.78
CA ARG A 464 9.12 -22.30 -18.64
C ARG A 464 8.78 -21.05 -17.83
N LEU A 465 9.69 -20.07 -17.81
CA LEU A 465 9.49 -18.80 -17.11
C LEU A 465 8.32 -18.02 -17.71
N GLY A 466 7.50 -17.45 -16.82
CA GLY A 466 6.27 -16.73 -17.18
C GLY A 466 5.12 -17.61 -17.68
N HIS A 467 5.29 -18.94 -17.66
CA HIS A 467 4.31 -19.90 -18.16
C HIS A 467 3.95 -20.97 -17.12
N THR A 468 4.94 -21.70 -16.60
CA THR A 468 4.72 -22.78 -15.64
C THR A 468 4.19 -22.22 -14.32
N LYS A 469 3.12 -22.83 -13.78
CA LYS A 469 2.55 -22.46 -12.47
C LYS A 469 3.37 -23.08 -11.33
N ILE A 470 3.55 -22.32 -10.25
CA ILE A 470 4.27 -22.73 -9.03
C ILE A 470 3.68 -24.02 -8.47
N GLU A 471 2.36 -24.11 -8.32
CA GLU A 471 1.70 -25.32 -7.83
C GLU A 471 1.94 -26.55 -8.71
N ALA A 472 1.94 -26.38 -10.04
CA ALA A 472 2.16 -27.48 -10.96
C ALA A 472 3.60 -27.99 -10.87
N ALA A 473 4.57 -27.08 -10.72
CA ALA A 473 5.96 -27.42 -10.48
C ALA A 473 6.16 -28.11 -9.12
N ALA A 474 5.53 -27.60 -8.06
CA ALA A 474 5.58 -28.20 -6.72
C ALA A 474 5.02 -29.63 -6.72
N ARG A 475 3.84 -29.83 -7.29
CA ARG A 475 3.25 -31.17 -7.46
C ARG A 475 4.16 -32.10 -8.25
N THR A 476 4.79 -31.60 -9.32
CA THR A 476 5.73 -32.41 -10.13
C THR A 476 6.95 -32.82 -9.31
N ALA A 477 7.54 -31.88 -8.55
CA ALA A 477 8.67 -32.17 -7.66
C ALA A 477 8.30 -33.19 -6.57
N GLU A 478 7.12 -33.06 -5.97
CA GLU A 478 6.59 -34.01 -5.00
C GLU A 478 6.38 -35.40 -5.61
N THR A 479 5.77 -35.50 -6.80
CA THR A 479 5.58 -36.76 -7.51
C THR A 479 6.91 -37.43 -7.81
N LEU A 480 7.91 -36.70 -8.32
CA LEU A 480 9.23 -37.27 -8.59
C LEU A 480 9.90 -37.79 -7.32
N ARG A 481 9.81 -37.04 -6.21
CA ARG A 481 10.33 -37.48 -4.90
C ARG A 481 9.60 -38.72 -4.39
N ALA A 482 8.27 -38.76 -4.51
CA ALA A 482 7.45 -39.89 -4.08
C ALA A 482 7.77 -41.17 -4.87
N LEU A 483 8.09 -41.03 -6.16
CA LEU A 483 8.53 -42.13 -7.03
C LEU A 483 10.00 -42.51 -6.86
N GLY A 484 10.71 -41.88 -5.92
CA GLY A 484 12.11 -42.19 -5.62
C GLY A 484 13.11 -41.68 -6.66
N VAL A 485 12.69 -40.79 -7.57
CA VAL A 485 13.57 -40.14 -8.54
C VAL A 485 14.42 -39.10 -7.81
N LYS A 486 15.71 -39.41 -7.62
CA LYS A 486 16.66 -38.56 -6.90
C LYS A 486 17.53 -37.70 -7.82
N ASP A 487 17.81 -38.21 -9.01
CA ASP A 487 18.74 -37.60 -9.96
C ASP A 487 17.99 -37.17 -11.24
N PHE A 488 17.91 -35.86 -11.47
CA PHE A 488 17.37 -35.28 -12.70
C PHE A 488 18.05 -33.94 -12.99
N LEU A 489 18.07 -33.54 -14.26
CA LEU A 489 18.53 -32.23 -14.69
C LEU A 489 17.34 -31.27 -14.76
N LEU A 490 17.47 -30.09 -14.17
CA LEU A 490 16.52 -29.00 -14.28
C LEU A 490 16.96 -28.03 -15.39
N VAL A 491 16.11 -27.88 -16.40
CA VAL A 491 16.32 -26.96 -17.53
C VAL A 491 15.24 -25.88 -17.51
N VAL A 492 15.65 -24.62 -17.56
CA VAL A 492 14.74 -23.48 -17.56
C VAL A 492 14.63 -22.91 -18.96
N ILE A 493 13.41 -22.73 -19.47
CA ILE A 493 13.11 -22.13 -20.77
C ILE A 493 12.56 -20.72 -20.54
N GLY A 494 13.13 -19.74 -21.22
CA GLY A 494 12.79 -18.33 -21.05
C GLY A 494 13.63 -17.69 -19.95
N GLY A 495 13.94 -16.41 -20.15
CA GLY A 495 14.94 -15.67 -19.40
C GLY A 495 15.79 -14.81 -20.35
N PRO A 496 16.48 -13.77 -19.85
CA PRO A 496 17.50 -13.08 -20.63
C PRO A 496 18.48 -14.12 -21.20
N GLY A 497 18.82 -13.99 -22.48
CA GLY A 497 19.76 -14.93 -23.10
C GLY A 497 21.18 -14.72 -22.59
N PRO A 498 22.11 -15.62 -22.95
CA PRO A 498 23.54 -15.50 -22.58
C PRO A 498 24.17 -14.14 -22.92
N HIS A 499 23.56 -13.36 -23.81
CA HIS A 499 24.01 -12.00 -24.17
C HIS A 499 23.54 -10.88 -23.23
N ASP A 500 22.52 -11.08 -22.39
CA ASP A 500 22.11 -10.10 -21.36
C ASP A 500 22.82 -10.35 -20.01
N ASP A 501 23.29 -11.57 -19.77
CA ASP A 501 24.02 -11.97 -18.56
C ASP A 501 25.54 -11.72 -18.64
N ALA A 502 26.02 -11.00 -19.66
CA ALA A 502 27.42 -10.56 -19.76
C ALA A 502 27.87 -9.66 -18.58
N TYR A 503 26.96 -9.30 -17.67
CA TYR A 503 27.22 -8.58 -16.44
C TYR A 503 27.58 -9.45 -15.22
N TYR A 504 27.50 -10.78 -15.28
CA TYR A 504 27.80 -11.65 -14.12
C TYR A 504 29.20 -12.27 -14.10
N TYR A 505 30.08 -11.93 -15.07
CA TYR A 505 31.50 -12.25 -15.02
C TYR A 505 32.41 -11.07 -14.60
N GLY A 506 31.83 -9.98 -14.10
CA GLY A 506 32.57 -8.80 -13.63
C GLY A 506 32.17 -8.41 -12.21
N SER A 507 33.17 -8.37 -11.31
CA SER A 507 33.12 -7.85 -9.94
C SER A 507 32.58 -8.80 -8.86
N THR A 508 33.44 -9.69 -8.36
CA THR A 508 34.05 -9.56 -7.02
C THR A 508 34.92 -10.79 -6.73
N GLY A 509 36.20 -10.53 -6.40
CA GLY A 509 37.04 -11.50 -5.70
C GLY A 509 37.80 -12.51 -6.56
N GLU A 510 38.70 -12.00 -7.40
CA GLU A 510 39.82 -12.76 -7.93
C GLU A 510 40.64 -13.40 -6.79
N THR A 511 41.16 -14.61 -7.03
CA THR A 511 42.15 -15.40 -6.25
C THR A 511 41.73 -16.39 -5.15
N ALA A 512 40.46 -16.52 -4.74
CA ALA A 512 40.09 -17.52 -3.69
C ALA A 512 39.18 -18.68 -4.15
N ALA A 513 38.77 -18.73 -5.43
CA ALA A 513 37.83 -19.74 -5.95
C ALA A 513 38.45 -20.78 -6.89
N PHE A 514 39.63 -20.49 -7.45
CA PHE A 514 40.33 -21.42 -8.34
C PHE A 514 40.94 -22.63 -7.59
N ASP A 515 41.28 -22.45 -6.30
CA ASP A 515 41.76 -23.57 -5.44
C ASP A 515 40.63 -24.35 -4.76
N ARG A 516 39.41 -23.79 -4.63
CA ARG A 516 38.26 -24.51 -4.05
C ARG A 516 37.53 -25.41 -5.04
N GLY A 517 37.62 -25.15 -6.35
CA GLY A 517 37.10 -26.03 -7.39
C GLY A 517 37.83 -27.38 -7.45
N ARG A 518 39.14 -27.41 -7.18
CA ARG A 518 39.89 -28.67 -7.03
C ARG A 518 39.52 -29.41 -5.75
N GLY A 519 39.24 -28.71 -4.65
CA GLY A 519 38.77 -29.33 -3.40
C GLY A 519 37.47 -30.10 -3.56
N LEU A 520 36.46 -29.49 -4.20
CA LEU A 520 35.12 -30.08 -4.36
C LEU A 520 35.09 -31.27 -5.35
N ALA A 521 35.87 -31.21 -6.43
CA ALA A 521 36.04 -32.35 -7.34
C ALA A 521 36.76 -33.51 -6.64
N THR A 522 37.75 -33.22 -5.77
CA THR A 522 38.51 -34.23 -5.03
C THR A 522 37.69 -34.86 -3.89
N GLU A 523 36.78 -34.10 -3.28
CA GLU A 523 35.88 -34.56 -2.20
C GLU A 523 34.70 -35.39 -2.75
N ALA A 524 34.18 -35.02 -3.94
CA ALA A 524 33.25 -35.85 -4.71
C ALA A 524 33.91 -37.18 -5.15
N LEU A 525 35.17 -37.14 -5.60
CA LEU A 525 35.95 -38.34 -5.95
C LEU A 525 36.26 -39.25 -4.75
N ARG A 526 36.54 -38.70 -3.56
CA ARG A 526 36.78 -39.49 -2.33
C ARG A 526 35.51 -40.13 -1.79
N SER A 527 34.37 -39.44 -1.82
CA SER A 527 33.08 -39.99 -1.38
C SER A 527 32.56 -41.09 -2.31
N LEU A 528 32.85 -41.00 -3.63
CA LEU A 528 32.56 -42.06 -4.60
C LEU A 528 33.50 -43.28 -4.44
N LYS A 529 34.81 -43.09 -4.22
CA LYS A 529 35.75 -44.21 -3.97
C LYS A 529 35.55 -44.92 -2.64
N ALA A 530 35.21 -44.20 -1.57
CA ALA A 530 34.92 -44.81 -0.26
C ALA A 530 33.72 -45.78 -0.32
N ARG A 531 32.70 -45.45 -1.13
CA ARG A 531 31.53 -46.30 -1.37
C ARG A 531 31.81 -47.54 -2.23
N ALA A 532 32.83 -47.50 -3.10
CA ALA A 532 33.26 -48.66 -3.87
C ALA A 532 34.07 -49.67 -3.03
N SER A 533 34.91 -49.20 -2.11
CA SER A 533 35.73 -50.08 -1.25
C SER A 533 34.93 -50.84 -0.18
N GLY A 534 33.81 -50.28 0.30
CA GLY A 534 32.94 -50.93 1.30
C GLY A 534 32.08 -52.08 0.75
N ARG A 535 32.05 -52.27 -0.57
CA ARG A 535 31.22 -53.30 -1.23
C ARG A 535 32.01 -54.57 -1.61
N SER A 536 33.34 -54.54 -1.51
CA SER A 536 34.25 -55.67 -1.79
C SER A 536 34.64 -56.49 -0.55
N GLY A 537 34.28 -56.06 0.67
CA GLY A 537 34.67 -56.73 1.93
C GLY A 537 33.57 -57.56 2.61
N ARG A 538 32.51 -57.91 1.89
CA ARG A 538 31.35 -58.64 2.47
C ARG A 538 30.96 -59.90 1.70
N GLU A 539 31.90 -60.44 0.92
CA GLU A 539 31.89 -61.79 0.38
C GLU A 539 33.26 -62.43 0.67
N SER A 540 33.41 -62.93 1.89
CA SER A 540 34.41 -63.94 2.27
C SER A 540 33.93 -64.65 3.53
#